data_AF-A0A7K2NM16-F1
#
_entry.id   AF-A0A7K2NM16-F1
#
_cell.length_a   1.000
_cell.length_b   1.000
_cell.length_c   1.000
_cell.angle_alpha   90.00
_cell.angle_beta   90.00
_cell.angle_gamma   90.00
#
_symmetry.space_group_name_H-M   'P 1'
#
loop_
_entity.id
_entity.type
_entity.pdbx_description
1 polymer ?
#
loop_
_entity_poly.entity_id
_entity_poly.type
_entity_poly.pdbx_seq_one_letter_code
_entity_poly.pdbx_strand_id
1 'polypeptide(L)'
;MNQRDHQPAADRPEEPEYADESTFGAALRRALKVRGLSLQRLHHRLGERGISVSPVTLSHWQRGRSQPERRQSLRAVAEIEVILDLAPGSLQTLLAHRRPRGRALAPTGRASDGLSRVLSPGAPLQRALGADAYRFNEDLLTLSVQETVHLDDQGCIARYSVSHVVRAVRDGVRHLTAHHNLDDPDTPSVQVTVDCGRLEALNFRQDVSSAVFDIGFGRALRRGETAIIDYTLDVGSRWKPSNHHERTLPVPVRQYLLHVLFHPRHLPSAVHSYYRHNTEAEPEEIRPLGLDVSHSVHILPAKCHAGIYGIAWWAEH
;
A
#
# COMPACT_ATOMS: atom_id res chain seq x y z
N MET A 1 -61.33 -24.99 -4.60
CA MET A 1 -60.43 -24.50 -3.54
C MET A 1 -59.07 -25.14 -3.76
N ASN A 2 -58.07 -24.30 -4.05
CA ASN A 2 -56.62 -24.51 -4.16
C ASN A 2 -56.03 -25.40 -5.28
N GLN A 3 -55.55 -24.67 -6.30
CA GLN A 3 -54.37 -24.94 -7.13
C GLN A 3 -53.10 -25.19 -6.29
N ARG A 4 -52.22 -26.08 -6.76
CA ARG A 4 -50.74 -26.06 -6.67
C ARG A 4 -50.23 -26.93 -7.84
N ASP A 5 -49.92 -26.33 -8.98
CA ASP A 5 -48.62 -25.75 -9.36
C ASP A 5 -47.65 -26.78 -9.95
N HIS A 6 -47.50 -26.60 -11.26
CA HIS A 6 -46.49 -27.12 -12.16
C HIS A 6 -45.29 -26.16 -12.09
N GLN A 7 -44.05 -26.63 -11.90
CA GLN A 7 -42.92 -25.97 -12.56
C GLN A 7 -41.71 -26.92 -12.72
N PRO A 8 -41.25 -27.15 -13.95
CA PRO A 8 -39.98 -27.81 -14.26
C PRO A 8 -38.79 -26.83 -14.14
N ALA A 9 -37.60 -27.41 -14.16
CA ALA A 9 -36.29 -26.77 -14.03
C ALA A 9 -36.18 -25.40 -14.72
N ALA A 10 -35.96 -24.37 -13.91
CA ALA A 10 -35.68 -23.03 -14.38
C ALA A 10 -34.26 -22.95 -14.96
N ASP A 11 -34.25 -22.48 -16.20
CA ASP A 11 -33.14 -21.91 -16.95
C ASP A 11 -32.24 -21.04 -16.05
N ARG A 12 -30.92 -21.24 -16.14
CA ARG A 12 -29.94 -20.35 -15.50
C ARG A 12 -30.01 -19.00 -16.22
N PRO A 13 -30.35 -17.89 -15.55
CA PRO A 13 -30.12 -16.59 -16.14
C PRO A 13 -28.60 -16.36 -16.16
N GLU A 14 -28.02 -16.16 -17.34
CA GLU A 14 -26.72 -15.53 -17.47
C GLU A 14 -26.83 -14.14 -16.82
N GLU A 15 -26.26 -13.98 -15.62
CA GLU A 15 -26.20 -12.70 -14.94
C GLU A 15 -25.48 -11.68 -15.83
N PRO A 16 -26.00 -10.43 -15.95
CA PRO A 16 -25.34 -9.40 -16.70
C PRO A 16 -24.04 -9.03 -15.96
N GLU A 17 -22.92 -9.45 -16.53
CA GLU A 17 -21.59 -8.99 -16.19
C GLU A 17 -21.62 -7.46 -16.28
N TYR A 18 -21.65 -6.76 -15.13
CA TYR A 18 -21.54 -5.31 -15.05
C TYR A 18 -20.18 -4.93 -15.65
N ALA A 19 -20.16 -4.73 -16.97
CA ALA A 19 -18.99 -4.30 -17.69
C ALA A 19 -18.67 -2.89 -17.20
N ASP A 20 -17.67 -2.79 -16.35
CA ASP A 20 -17.06 -1.53 -15.94
C ASP A 20 -16.82 -0.67 -17.19
N GLU A 21 -17.65 0.37 -17.35
CA GLU A 21 -17.68 1.23 -18.54
C GLU A 21 -16.38 2.01 -18.73
N SER A 22 -15.49 1.98 -17.74
CA SER A 22 -14.16 2.57 -17.77
C SER A 22 -13.07 1.67 -18.41
N THR A 23 -13.41 0.45 -18.86
CA THR A 23 -12.42 -0.51 -19.39
C THR A 23 -12.06 -0.33 -20.87
N PHE A 24 -10.84 -0.71 -21.25
CA PHE A 24 -10.36 -0.70 -22.66
C PHE A 24 -11.33 -1.39 -23.63
N GLY A 25 -11.88 -2.56 -23.28
CA GLY A 25 -12.80 -3.29 -24.15
C GLY A 25 -14.13 -2.55 -24.36
N ALA A 26 -14.66 -1.93 -23.30
CA ALA A 26 -15.86 -1.10 -23.37
C ALA A 26 -15.62 0.17 -24.19
N ALA A 27 -14.49 0.85 -24.01
CA ALA A 27 -14.12 2.03 -24.77
C ALA A 27 -13.90 1.73 -26.26
N LEU A 28 -13.21 0.62 -26.59
CA LEU A 28 -13.04 0.17 -27.97
C LEU A 28 -14.39 -0.15 -28.63
N ARG A 29 -15.30 -0.82 -27.91
CA ARG A 29 -16.65 -1.10 -28.39
C ARG A 29 -17.45 0.17 -28.65
N ARG A 30 -17.37 1.14 -27.73
CA ARG A 30 -18.02 2.45 -27.85
C ARG A 30 -17.49 3.22 -29.05
N ALA A 31 -16.18 3.32 -29.21
CA ALA A 31 -15.54 4.01 -30.33
C ALA A 31 -15.92 3.39 -31.68
N LEU A 32 -15.93 2.05 -31.78
CA LEU A 32 -16.39 1.34 -32.99
C LEU A 32 -17.85 1.66 -33.33
N LYS A 33 -18.73 1.71 -32.31
CA LYS A 33 -20.14 2.05 -32.47
C LYS A 33 -20.33 3.49 -32.96
N VAL A 34 -19.63 4.46 -32.35
CA VAL A 34 -19.66 5.88 -32.75
C VAL A 34 -19.20 6.07 -34.18
N ARG A 35 -18.18 5.32 -34.62
CA ARG A 35 -17.65 5.38 -35.98
C ARG A 35 -18.40 4.54 -37.01
N GLY A 36 -19.41 3.77 -36.60
CA GLY A 36 -20.13 2.85 -37.49
C GLY A 36 -19.24 1.78 -38.13
N LEU A 37 -18.15 1.39 -37.47
CA LEU A 37 -17.17 0.44 -37.99
C LEU A 37 -17.35 -0.95 -37.37
N SER A 38 -17.39 -1.97 -38.22
CA SER A 38 -17.34 -3.37 -37.78
C SER A 38 -15.91 -3.80 -37.47
N LEU A 39 -15.74 -4.81 -36.62
CA LEU A 39 -14.42 -5.39 -36.31
C LEU A 39 -13.71 -5.93 -37.57
N GLN A 40 -14.46 -6.46 -38.54
CA GLN A 40 -13.90 -6.94 -39.81
C GLN A 40 -13.34 -5.78 -40.65
N ARG A 41 -14.03 -4.63 -40.68
CA ARG A 41 -13.52 -3.41 -41.34
C ARG A 41 -12.31 -2.82 -40.61
N LEU A 42 -12.29 -2.87 -39.28
CA LEU A 42 -11.12 -2.47 -38.49
C LEU A 42 -9.91 -3.35 -38.81
N HIS A 43 -10.09 -4.67 -38.86
CA HIS A 43 -9.04 -5.63 -39.21
C HIS A 43 -8.45 -5.35 -40.60
N HIS A 44 -9.31 -5.13 -41.59
CA HIS A 44 -8.88 -4.82 -42.96
C HIS A 44 -8.02 -3.55 -43.02
N ARG A 45 -8.46 -2.46 -42.38
CA ARG A 45 -7.72 -1.18 -42.33
C ARG A 45 -6.39 -1.27 -41.58
N LEU A 46 -6.29 -2.13 -40.57
CA LEU A 46 -5.02 -2.42 -39.91
C LEU A 46 -4.07 -3.15 -40.85
N GLY A 47 -4.58 -4.08 -41.66
CA GLY A 47 -3.82 -4.78 -42.70
C GLY A 47 -3.25 -3.84 -43.76
N GLU A 48 -4.04 -2.88 -44.25
CA GLU A 48 -3.58 -1.85 -45.20
C GLU A 48 -2.44 -0.98 -44.64
N ARG A 49 -2.33 -0.88 -43.31
CA ARG A 49 -1.27 -0.15 -42.59
C ARG A 49 -0.10 -1.04 -42.15
N GLY A 50 -0.05 -2.29 -42.62
CA GLY A 50 1.02 -3.24 -42.29
C GLY A 50 0.97 -3.77 -40.86
N ILE A 51 -0.17 -3.68 -40.17
CA ILE A 51 -0.35 -4.18 -38.80
C ILE A 51 -1.08 -5.53 -38.82
N SER A 52 -0.36 -6.59 -38.45
CA SER A 52 -0.92 -7.95 -38.35
C SER A 52 -1.55 -8.22 -36.97
N VAL A 53 -2.87 -8.11 -36.85
CA VAL A 53 -3.62 -8.54 -35.65
C VAL A 53 -4.82 -9.39 -36.09
N SER A 54 -4.98 -10.60 -35.55
CA SER A 54 -6.05 -11.50 -35.99
C SER A 54 -7.46 -10.98 -35.61
N PRO A 55 -8.51 -11.29 -36.40
CA PRO A 55 -9.89 -10.94 -36.06
C PRO A 55 -10.34 -11.49 -34.69
N VAL A 56 -9.84 -12.68 -34.32
CA VAL A 56 -10.10 -13.32 -33.02
C VAL A 56 -9.51 -12.49 -31.88
N THR A 57 -8.29 -11.99 -32.05
CA THR A 57 -7.62 -11.11 -31.08
C THR A 57 -8.41 -9.81 -30.88
N LEU A 58 -8.86 -9.17 -31.97
CA LEU A 58 -9.68 -7.94 -31.90
C LEU A 58 -11.03 -8.18 -31.22
N SER A 59 -11.66 -9.34 -31.47
CA SER A 59 -12.90 -9.74 -30.79
C SER A 59 -12.68 -9.95 -29.29
N HIS A 60 -11.58 -10.60 -28.91
CA HIS A 60 -11.23 -10.78 -27.49
C HIS A 60 -10.89 -9.46 -26.80
N TRP A 61 -10.28 -8.50 -27.49
CA TRP A 61 -10.03 -7.14 -27.00
C TRP A 61 -11.33 -6.39 -26.71
N GLN A 62 -12.27 -6.39 -27.66
CA GLN A 62 -13.56 -5.72 -27.51
C GLN A 62 -14.43 -6.34 -26.40
N ARG A 63 -14.34 -7.65 -26.18
CA ARG A 63 -15.05 -8.36 -25.09
C ARG A 63 -14.30 -8.32 -23.76
N GLY A 64 -13.13 -7.71 -23.69
CA GLY A 64 -12.31 -7.66 -22.47
C GLY A 64 -11.69 -9.00 -22.06
N ARG A 65 -11.77 -10.06 -22.90
CA ARG A 65 -11.20 -11.39 -22.65
C ARG A 65 -9.67 -11.41 -22.75
N SER A 66 -9.09 -10.50 -23.53
CA SER A 66 -7.64 -10.27 -23.58
C SER A 66 -7.36 -8.78 -23.82
N GLN A 67 -6.15 -8.32 -23.53
CA GLN A 67 -5.73 -6.95 -23.79
C GLN A 67 -4.39 -6.91 -24.54
N PRO A 68 -4.14 -5.87 -25.35
CA PRO A 68 -2.84 -5.63 -25.98
C PRO A 68 -1.73 -5.36 -24.94
N GLU A 69 -0.72 -6.23 -24.88
CA GLU A 69 0.44 -6.08 -23.95
C GLU A 69 1.79 -6.00 -24.68
N ARG A 70 1.94 -6.71 -25.81
CA ARG A 70 3.20 -6.76 -26.55
C ARG A 70 3.42 -5.48 -27.36
N ARG A 71 4.69 -5.11 -27.61
CA ARG A 71 5.07 -3.91 -28.41
C ARG A 71 4.31 -3.82 -29.74
N GLN A 72 4.17 -4.94 -30.46
CA GLN A 72 3.43 -4.98 -31.73
C GLN A 72 1.92 -4.74 -31.54
N SER A 73 1.34 -5.25 -30.45
CA SER A 73 -0.08 -5.05 -30.11
C SER A 73 -0.36 -3.63 -29.60
N LEU A 74 0.58 -3.00 -28.87
CA LEU A 74 0.48 -1.60 -28.47
C LEU A 74 0.60 -0.66 -29.68
N ARG A 75 1.48 -0.98 -30.63
CA ARG A 75 1.54 -0.29 -31.92
C ARG A 75 0.22 -0.42 -32.68
N ALA A 76 -0.41 -1.59 -32.65
CA ALA A 76 -1.72 -1.78 -33.24
C ALA A 76 -2.79 -0.89 -32.58
N VAL A 77 -2.73 -0.67 -31.26
CA VAL A 77 -3.68 0.21 -30.56
C VAL A 77 -3.51 1.67 -30.96
N ALA A 78 -2.27 2.15 -31.15
CA ALA A 78 -2.04 3.49 -31.71
C ALA A 78 -2.72 3.65 -33.08
N GLU A 79 -2.57 2.65 -33.96
CA GLU A 79 -3.18 2.69 -35.29
C GLU A 79 -4.71 2.58 -35.23
N ILE A 80 -5.26 1.84 -34.26
CA ILE A 80 -6.71 1.79 -34.01
C ILE A 80 -7.24 3.17 -33.61
N GLU A 81 -6.54 3.91 -32.75
CA GLU A 81 -6.93 5.28 -32.38
C GLU A 81 -6.99 6.20 -33.60
N VAL A 82 -6.03 6.09 -34.52
CA VAL A 82 -6.03 6.86 -35.78
C VAL A 82 -7.18 6.42 -36.70
N ILE A 83 -7.44 5.12 -36.85
CA ILE A 83 -8.53 4.61 -37.71
C ILE A 83 -9.90 5.01 -37.18
N LEU A 84 -10.05 5.06 -35.85
CA LEU A 84 -11.27 5.48 -35.17
C LEU A 84 -11.32 7.00 -34.95
N ASP A 85 -10.25 7.72 -35.35
CA ASP A 85 -10.05 9.16 -35.21
C ASP A 85 -10.44 9.64 -33.79
N LEU A 86 -9.75 9.00 -32.85
CA LEU A 86 -9.68 9.33 -31.44
C LEU A 86 -8.44 10.17 -31.18
N ALA A 87 -8.45 10.96 -30.09
CA ALA A 87 -7.24 11.65 -29.66
C ALA A 87 -6.12 10.62 -29.38
N PRO A 88 -4.86 10.90 -29.78
CA PRO A 88 -3.74 9.99 -29.52
C PRO A 88 -3.65 9.62 -28.05
N GLY A 89 -3.54 8.32 -27.75
CA GLY A 89 -3.44 7.79 -26.39
C GLY A 89 -4.77 7.55 -25.65
N SER A 90 -5.93 7.81 -26.27
CA SER A 90 -7.26 7.61 -25.65
C SER A 90 -7.52 6.17 -25.20
N LEU A 91 -7.19 5.19 -26.03
CA LEU A 91 -7.30 3.76 -25.73
C LEU A 91 -6.06 3.23 -25.02
N GLN A 92 -4.87 3.75 -25.32
CA GLN A 92 -3.62 3.35 -24.67
C GLN A 92 -3.61 3.66 -23.17
N THR A 93 -4.16 4.80 -22.77
CA THR A 93 -4.28 5.17 -21.35
C THR A 93 -5.10 4.14 -20.57
N LEU A 94 -6.15 3.58 -21.20
CA LEU A 94 -7.00 2.53 -20.62
C LEU A 94 -6.31 1.17 -20.52
N LEU A 95 -5.24 0.93 -21.30
CA LEU A 95 -4.39 -0.27 -21.18
C LEU A 95 -3.40 -0.15 -20.03
N ALA A 96 -2.89 1.06 -19.75
CA ALA A 96 -2.04 1.32 -18.60
C ALA A 96 -2.78 1.14 -17.25
N HIS A 97 -4.13 1.09 -17.27
CA HIS A 97 -5.00 0.94 -16.11
C HIS A 97 -5.32 -0.51 -15.70
N ARG A 98 -4.70 -1.57 -16.27
CA ARG A 98 -4.82 -2.92 -15.68
C ARG A 98 -3.52 -3.72 -15.56
N ARG A 99 -3.38 -4.27 -14.35
CA ARG A 99 -2.28 -5.03 -13.74
C ARG A 99 -1.70 -6.14 -14.63
N PRO A 100 -0.36 -6.35 -14.61
CA PRO A 100 0.24 -7.60 -15.04
C PRO A 100 -0.34 -8.75 -14.21
N ARG A 101 -0.81 -9.80 -14.88
CA ARG A 101 -1.20 -11.06 -14.24
C ARG A 101 0.04 -11.77 -13.71
N GLY A 102 0.33 -11.49 -12.45
CA GLY A 102 1.16 -12.28 -11.56
C GLY A 102 0.63 -11.98 -10.16
N ARG A 103 0.48 -13.01 -9.33
CA ARG A 103 -0.02 -12.92 -7.95
C ARG A 103 0.93 -12.06 -7.12
N ALA A 104 0.82 -10.75 -7.26
CA ALA A 104 1.39 -9.74 -6.40
C ALA A 104 0.19 -8.94 -5.89
N LEU A 105 0.06 -8.85 -4.58
CA LEU A 105 -0.76 -7.85 -3.91
C LEU A 105 -0.45 -6.50 -4.58
N ALA A 106 -1.35 -6.05 -5.45
CA ALA A 106 -1.33 -4.69 -5.95
C ALA A 106 -2.28 -3.92 -5.02
N PRO A 107 -1.80 -3.04 -4.14
CA PRO A 107 -2.71 -2.17 -3.43
C PRO A 107 -3.36 -1.24 -4.46
N THR A 108 -4.67 -1.38 -4.61
CA THR A 108 -5.52 -0.47 -5.38
C THR A 108 -5.91 0.78 -4.58
N GLY A 109 -5.36 0.98 -3.39
CA GLY A 109 -5.45 2.26 -2.67
C GLY A 109 -4.20 3.07 -2.95
N ARG A 110 -4.35 4.33 -3.37
CA ARG A 110 -3.31 5.34 -3.15
C ARG A 110 -2.98 5.31 -1.65
N ALA A 111 -1.71 5.44 -1.24
CA ALA A 111 -1.35 5.39 0.18
C ALA A 111 -2.16 6.39 1.03
N SER A 112 -2.52 7.53 0.44
CA SER A 112 -3.47 8.52 0.98
C SER A 112 -4.85 7.96 1.33
N ASP A 113 -5.47 7.20 0.42
CA ASP A 113 -6.77 6.56 0.66
C ASP A 113 -6.65 5.37 1.63
N GLY A 114 -5.47 4.75 1.69
CA GLY A 114 -5.18 3.69 2.66
C GLY A 114 -5.09 4.24 4.07
N LEU A 115 -4.42 5.38 4.24
CA LEU A 115 -4.15 5.97 5.54
C LEU A 115 -5.43 6.49 6.20
N SER A 116 -6.34 7.12 5.44
CA SER A 116 -7.65 7.56 5.94
C SER A 116 -8.61 6.41 6.31
N ARG A 117 -8.35 5.18 5.83
CA ARG A 117 -9.14 3.99 6.22
C ARG A 117 -8.66 3.35 7.52
N VAL A 118 -7.39 3.57 7.88
CA VAL A 118 -6.76 2.94 9.05
C VAL A 118 -6.64 3.92 10.21
N LEU A 119 -6.39 5.21 9.93
CA LEU A 119 -6.26 6.26 10.94
C LEU A 119 -7.49 7.17 10.93
N SER A 120 -8.04 7.41 12.13
CA SER A 120 -9.12 8.37 12.35
C SER A 120 -8.65 9.81 12.16
N PRO A 121 -9.55 10.73 11.76
CA PRO A 121 -9.26 12.15 11.75
C PRO A 121 -8.75 12.65 13.11
N GLY A 122 -7.74 13.52 13.10
CA GLY A 122 -7.12 14.07 14.31
C GLY A 122 -6.04 13.19 14.95
N ALA A 123 -5.72 12.05 14.33
CA ALA A 123 -4.55 11.24 14.71
C ALA A 123 -3.27 12.11 14.81
N PRO A 124 -2.29 11.74 15.66
CA PRO A 124 -1.09 12.55 15.86
C PRO A 124 -0.36 12.91 14.56
N LEU A 125 -0.35 12.01 13.58
CA LEU A 125 0.17 12.25 12.23
C LEU A 125 -0.49 13.46 11.55
N GLN A 126 -1.83 13.56 11.60
CA GLN A 126 -2.56 14.69 11.02
C GLN A 126 -2.25 16.00 11.74
N ARG A 127 -2.07 15.96 13.07
CA ARG A 127 -1.67 17.15 13.84
C ARG A 127 -0.24 17.58 13.54
N ALA A 128 0.66 16.64 13.28
CA ALA A 128 2.07 16.91 12.98
C ALA A 128 2.29 17.43 11.55
N LEU A 129 1.59 16.88 10.56
CA LEU A 129 1.78 17.18 9.13
C LEU A 129 0.70 18.08 8.51
N GLY A 130 -0.39 18.37 9.22
CA GLY A 130 -1.49 19.18 8.71
C GLY A 130 -2.15 18.58 7.47
N ALA A 131 -2.37 19.41 6.44
CA ALA A 131 -3.05 19.01 5.21
C ALA A 131 -2.28 17.94 4.40
N ASP A 132 -0.96 17.85 4.58
CA ASP A 132 -0.10 16.93 3.83
C ASP A 132 0.00 15.53 4.47
N ALA A 133 -0.64 15.32 5.63
CA ALA A 133 -0.59 14.08 6.39
C ALA A 133 -1.04 12.83 5.64
N TYR A 134 -1.92 12.99 4.65
CA TYR A 134 -2.39 11.88 3.83
C TYR A 134 -1.54 11.68 2.57
N ARG A 135 -0.67 12.64 2.22
CA ARG A 135 0.11 12.62 0.98
C ARG A 135 1.59 12.31 1.20
N PHE A 136 2.08 12.38 2.43
CA PHE A 136 3.47 12.00 2.74
C PHE A 136 3.69 10.54 2.34
N ASN A 137 4.61 10.32 1.38
CA ASN A 137 4.87 9.03 0.71
C ASN A 137 3.83 8.50 -0.29
N GLU A 138 2.91 9.32 -0.83
CA GLU A 138 1.93 8.84 -1.84
C GLU A 138 2.56 8.24 -3.11
N ASP A 139 3.81 8.63 -3.38
CA ASP A 139 4.59 8.20 -4.52
C ASP A 139 5.47 6.96 -4.26
N LEU A 140 5.38 6.39 -3.07
CA LEU A 140 6.10 5.20 -2.67
C LEU A 140 5.14 4.07 -2.37
N LEU A 141 5.55 2.88 -2.80
CA LEU A 141 4.97 1.63 -2.33
C LEU A 141 5.94 0.97 -1.35
N THR A 142 5.55 0.87 -0.10
CA THR A 142 6.28 0.07 0.89
C THR A 142 6.14 -1.41 0.57
N LEU A 143 7.27 -2.07 0.35
CA LEU A 143 7.33 -3.51 0.06
C LEU A 143 7.58 -4.32 1.32
N SER A 144 8.51 -3.87 2.17
CA SER A 144 8.89 -4.53 3.41
C SER A 144 9.16 -3.48 4.49
N VAL A 145 8.79 -3.81 5.72
CA VAL A 145 9.15 -3.06 6.92
C VAL A 145 9.70 -4.05 7.94
N GLN A 146 10.88 -3.75 8.47
CA GLN A 146 11.38 -4.38 9.68
C GLN A 146 11.59 -3.28 10.70
N GLU A 147 11.06 -3.46 11.90
CA GLU A 147 11.33 -2.56 13.00
C GLU A 147 11.66 -3.33 14.27
N THR A 148 12.62 -2.77 15.00
CA THR A 148 13.06 -3.26 16.28
C THR A 148 12.92 -2.12 17.30
N VAL A 149 12.15 -2.36 18.35
CA VAL A 149 11.92 -1.43 19.45
C VAL A 149 12.71 -1.90 20.66
N HIS A 150 13.50 -1.00 21.26
CA HIS A 150 14.27 -1.29 22.46
C HIS A 150 13.69 -0.51 23.64
N LEU A 151 13.41 -1.24 24.73
CA LEU A 151 13.07 -0.63 26.00
C LEU A 151 14.32 -0.41 26.85
N ASP A 152 14.33 0.67 27.64
CA ASP A 152 15.34 0.92 28.66
C ASP A 152 15.04 0.22 30.00
N ASP A 153 15.88 0.49 31.00
CA ASP A 153 15.77 -0.08 32.33
C ASP A 153 14.58 0.44 33.16
N GLN A 154 13.87 1.46 32.67
CA GLN A 154 12.62 1.97 33.24
C GLN A 154 11.39 1.47 32.45
N GLY A 155 11.57 0.61 31.45
CA GLY A 155 10.48 0.15 30.61
C GLY A 155 9.94 1.24 29.66
N CYS A 156 10.70 2.31 29.41
CA CYS A 156 10.38 3.30 28.40
C CYS A 156 10.94 2.86 27.05
N ILE A 157 10.26 3.16 25.94
CA ILE A 157 10.87 2.96 24.62
C ILE A 157 12.05 3.93 24.47
N ALA A 158 13.25 3.42 24.28
CA ALA A 158 14.48 4.22 24.17
C ALA A 158 14.96 4.37 22.73
N ARG A 159 14.68 3.38 21.89
CA ARG A 159 15.15 3.37 20.50
C ARG A 159 14.21 2.62 19.57
N TYR A 160 14.07 3.16 18.36
CA TYR A 160 13.50 2.46 17.21
C TYR A 160 14.60 2.27 16.16
N SER A 161 14.77 1.04 15.68
CA SER A 161 15.62 0.71 14.53
C SER A 161 14.71 0.25 13.42
N VAL A 162 14.69 0.94 12.28
CA VAL A 162 13.69 0.72 11.23
C VAL A 162 14.34 0.61 9.86
N SER A 163 13.99 -0.44 9.14
CA SER A 163 14.42 -0.70 7.76
C SER A 163 13.21 -0.82 6.83
N HIS A 164 13.18 0.02 5.80
CA HIS A 164 12.17 0.04 4.76
C HIS A 164 12.77 -0.39 3.42
N VAL A 165 12.07 -1.30 2.74
CA VAL A 165 12.24 -1.48 1.30
C VAL A 165 11.04 -0.84 0.60
N VAL A 166 11.30 0.17 -0.21
CA VAL A 166 10.25 0.89 -0.95
C VAL A 166 10.47 0.81 -2.45
N ARG A 167 9.40 1.04 -3.20
CA ARG A 167 9.40 1.13 -4.66
C ARG A 167 8.72 2.40 -5.13
N ALA A 168 9.37 3.16 -6.00
CA ALA A 168 8.77 4.35 -6.59
C ALA A 168 7.60 3.99 -7.52
N VAL A 169 6.47 4.68 -7.38
CA VAL A 169 5.27 4.47 -8.23
C VAL A 169 5.22 5.43 -9.42
N ARG A 170 6.01 6.50 -9.38
CA ARG A 170 6.26 7.45 -10.47
C ARG A 170 7.74 7.78 -10.60
N ASP A 171 8.10 8.49 -11.66
CA ASP A 171 9.45 9.03 -11.82
C ASP A 171 9.67 10.26 -10.92
N GLY A 172 10.92 10.45 -10.49
CA GLY A 172 11.34 11.66 -9.79
C GLY A 172 11.18 11.63 -8.28
N VAL A 173 10.85 10.48 -7.67
CA VAL A 173 10.73 10.36 -6.20
C VAL A 173 12.13 10.45 -5.57
N ARG A 174 12.29 11.28 -4.54
CA ARG A 174 13.62 11.61 -3.99
C ARG A 174 13.83 11.25 -2.53
N HIS A 175 12.78 11.11 -1.75
CA HIS A 175 12.86 10.80 -0.33
C HIS A 175 11.70 9.92 0.12
N LEU A 176 11.85 9.37 1.33
CA LEU A 176 10.78 8.85 2.17
C LEU A 176 10.66 9.74 3.41
N THR A 177 9.45 10.08 3.81
CA THR A 177 9.16 10.79 5.06
C THR A 177 8.77 9.77 6.14
N ALA A 178 9.49 9.75 7.26
CA ALA A 178 9.15 8.94 8.42
C ALA A 178 8.38 9.77 9.46
N HIS A 179 7.41 9.15 10.13
CA HIS A 179 6.71 9.71 11.28
C HIS A 179 6.74 8.72 12.43
N HIS A 180 7.08 9.22 13.62
CA HIS A 180 7.00 8.50 14.88
C HIS A 180 6.18 9.33 15.87
N ASN A 181 5.19 8.70 16.50
CA ASN A 181 4.52 9.26 17.65
C ASN A 181 5.15 8.68 18.92
N LEU A 182 5.41 9.52 19.90
CA LEU A 182 6.08 9.18 21.15
C LEU A 182 5.07 9.20 22.30
N ASP A 183 5.14 8.20 23.16
CA ASP A 183 4.17 8.02 24.27
C ASP A 183 4.22 9.13 25.33
N ASP A 184 5.36 9.82 25.45
CA ASP A 184 5.62 10.79 26.50
C ASP A 184 5.68 12.22 25.91
N PRO A 185 4.74 13.12 26.23
CA PRO A 185 4.79 14.53 25.81
C PRO A 185 5.97 15.29 26.39
N ASP A 186 6.54 14.82 27.50
CA ASP A 186 7.72 15.43 28.13
C ASP A 186 9.02 14.93 27.50
N THR A 187 8.96 14.15 26.41
CA THR A 187 10.14 13.72 25.66
C THR A 187 11.01 14.92 25.29
N PRO A 188 12.26 15.02 25.79
CA PRO A 188 13.03 16.25 25.68
C PRO A 188 13.60 16.47 24.28
N SER A 189 13.97 15.39 23.59
CA SER A 189 14.54 15.42 22.25
C SER A 189 14.53 14.03 21.61
N VAL A 190 14.75 14.02 20.30
CA VAL A 190 15.05 12.81 19.54
C VAL A 190 16.31 13.01 18.71
N GLN A 191 17.05 11.93 18.47
CA GLN A 191 18.19 11.91 17.56
C GLN A 191 17.93 10.87 16.48
N VAL A 192 18.15 11.25 15.22
CA VAL A 192 18.00 10.35 14.07
C VAL A 192 19.38 10.07 13.48
N THR A 193 19.71 8.80 13.37
CA THR A 193 20.89 8.30 12.64
C THR A 193 20.40 7.54 11.42
N VAL A 194 20.93 7.84 10.23
CA VAL A 194 20.51 7.18 8.98
C VAL A 194 21.68 6.37 8.43
N ASP A 195 21.51 5.06 8.37
CA ASP A 195 22.51 4.12 7.86
C ASP A 195 22.36 3.90 6.35
N CYS A 196 21.12 3.93 5.83
CA CYS A 196 20.84 3.90 4.40
C CYS A 196 19.97 5.08 3.99
N GLY A 197 20.54 5.97 3.17
CA GLY A 197 19.90 7.22 2.73
C GLY A 197 20.65 8.44 3.26
N ARG A 198 19.96 9.58 3.33
CA ARG A 198 20.49 10.82 3.90
C ARG A 198 19.38 11.54 4.63
N LEU A 199 19.58 11.87 5.91
CA LEU A 199 18.69 12.75 6.63
C LEU A 199 18.69 14.14 5.96
N GLU A 200 17.55 14.56 5.43
CA GLU A 200 17.39 15.87 4.76
C GLU A 200 16.79 16.91 5.70
N ALA A 201 15.83 16.51 6.52
CA ALA A 201 15.19 17.36 7.51
C ALA A 201 14.70 16.54 8.70
N LEU A 202 14.72 17.12 9.89
CA LEU A 202 14.10 16.59 11.10
C LEU A 202 13.29 17.71 11.76
N ASN A 203 12.02 17.44 11.98
CA ASN A 203 11.08 18.30 12.69
C ASN A 203 10.51 17.52 13.87
N PHE A 204 10.94 17.87 15.08
CA PHE A 204 10.38 17.34 16.31
C PHE A 204 9.38 18.35 16.89
N ARG A 205 8.14 17.91 17.07
CA ARG A 205 7.01 18.68 17.59
C ARG A 205 6.59 18.11 18.94
N GLN A 206 7.09 18.74 20.01
CA GLN A 206 6.81 18.30 21.38
C GLN A 206 5.33 18.42 21.75
N ASP A 207 4.63 19.45 21.26
CA ASP A 207 3.21 19.71 21.53
C ASP A 207 2.26 18.59 21.07
N VAL A 208 2.72 17.73 20.13
CA VAL A 208 2.00 16.57 19.62
C VAL A 208 2.82 15.28 19.70
N SER A 209 3.89 15.30 20.51
CA SER A 209 4.82 14.18 20.72
C SER A 209 5.23 13.47 19.44
N SER A 210 5.57 14.23 18.39
CA SER A 210 5.80 13.66 17.06
C SER A 210 7.15 14.06 16.47
N ALA A 211 7.89 13.06 15.97
CA ALA A 211 9.07 13.27 15.15
C ALA A 211 8.72 12.99 13.69
N VAL A 212 8.98 13.95 12.81
CA VAL A 212 8.83 13.84 11.36
C VAL A 212 10.18 14.13 10.72
N PHE A 213 10.64 13.26 9.83
CA PHE A 213 11.90 13.50 9.12
C PHE A 213 11.91 12.91 7.72
N ASP A 214 12.61 13.60 6.83
CA ASP A 214 12.79 13.18 5.44
C ASP A 214 14.13 12.49 5.28
N ILE A 215 14.10 11.31 4.67
CA ILE A 215 15.29 10.55 4.30
C ILE A 215 15.39 10.49 2.78
N GLY A 216 16.33 11.24 2.23
CA GLY A 216 16.64 11.29 0.81
C GLY A 216 17.33 10.01 0.33
N PHE A 217 16.96 9.55 -0.86
CA PHE A 217 17.59 8.42 -1.55
C PHE A 217 18.95 8.77 -2.16
N GLY A 218 19.38 10.04 -2.09
CA GLY A 218 20.60 10.55 -2.74
C GLY A 218 20.49 10.70 -4.26
N ARG A 219 19.39 10.25 -4.86
CA ARG A 219 19.07 10.36 -6.30
C ARG A 219 17.57 10.35 -6.52
N ALA A 220 17.14 10.79 -7.70
CA ALA A 220 15.78 10.57 -8.14
C ALA A 220 15.59 9.10 -8.55
N LEU A 221 14.57 8.45 -8.02
CA LEU A 221 14.14 7.12 -8.44
C LEU A 221 13.25 7.22 -9.68
N ARG A 222 13.39 6.27 -10.59
CA ARG A 222 12.43 6.03 -11.67
C ARG A 222 11.31 5.11 -11.19
N ARG A 223 10.16 5.18 -11.85
CA ARG A 223 9.03 4.30 -11.61
C ARG A 223 9.47 2.84 -11.64
N GLY A 224 9.17 2.12 -10.58
CA GLY A 224 9.51 0.70 -10.41
C GLY A 224 10.87 0.45 -9.77
N GLU A 225 11.76 1.44 -9.69
CA GLU A 225 13.01 1.31 -8.94
C GLU A 225 12.75 1.19 -7.44
N THR A 226 13.68 0.52 -6.76
CA THR A 226 13.61 0.30 -5.32
C THR A 226 14.72 1.05 -4.59
N ALA A 227 14.46 1.37 -3.33
CA ALA A 227 15.43 1.92 -2.41
C ALA A 227 15.27 1.25 -1.04
N ILE A 228 16.38 1.17 -0.31
CA ILE A 228 16.43 0.79 1.09
C ILE A 228 16.64 2.07 1.89
N ILE A 229 15.82 2.25 2.92
CA ILE A 229 16.01 3.28 3.94
C ILE A 229 16.20 2.56 5.26
N ASP A 230 17.24 2.93 5.99
CA ASP A 230 17.59 2.31 7.26
C ASP A 230 17.99 3.43 8.23
N TYR A 231 17.32 3.49 9.37
CA TYR A 231 17.57 4.52 10.36
C TYR A 231 17.30 4.03 11.77
N THR A 232 17.96 4.72 12.70
CA THR A 232 17.73 4.62 14.14
C THR A 232 17.17 5.95 14.64
N LEU A 233 16.10 5.88 15.43
CA LEU A 233 15.55 6.99 16.21
C LEU A 233 15.82 6.72 17.69
N ASP A 234 16.80 7.43 18.25
CA ASP A 234 17.06 7.46 19.68
C ASP A 234 16.16 8.50 20.34
N VAL A 235 15.51 8.12 21.43
CA VAL A 235 14.65 9.02 22.17
C VAL A 235 15.30 9.36 23.51
N GLY A 236 15.32 10.66 23.85
CA GLY A 236 15.91 11.13 25.09
C GLY A 236 15.26 10.49 26.32
N SER A 237 15.97 10.54 27.45
CA SER A 237 15.56 9.91 28.72
C SER A 237 14.14 10.27 29.11
N ARG A 238 13.38 9.26 29.53
CA ARG A 238 11.98 9.37 29.97
C ARG A 238 11.79 8.66 31.31
N TRP A 239 10.64 8.87 31.91
CA TRP A 239 10.28 8.28 33.21
C TRP A 239 8.91 7.60 33.21
N LYS A 240 8.15 7.70 32.12
CA LYS A 240 6.84 7.04 31.99
C LYS A 240 6.98 5.75 31.16
N PRO A 241 6.82 4.57 31.78
CA PRO A 241 6.94 3.31 31.07
C PRO A 241 5.90 3.19 29.94
N SER A 242 6.34 2.65 28.81
CA SER A 242 5.47 2.25 27.72
C SER A 242 4.86 0.88 28.04
N ASN A 243 3.65 0.63 27.56
CA ASN A 243 2.95 -0.65 27.72
C ASN A 243 2.53 -1.29 26.39
N HIS A 244 2.81 -0.63 25.27
CA HIS A 244 2.58 -1.17 23.94
C HIS A 244 3.40 -0.41 22.89
N HIS A 245 3.50 -1.00 21.70
CA HIS A 245 3.95 -0.33 20.50
C HIS A 245 3.09 -0.79 19.32
N GLU A 246 2.72 0.14 18.46
CA GLU A 246 1.90 -0.10 17.27
C GLU A 246 2.54 0.43 15.99
N ARG A 247 2.33 -0.31 14.91
CA ARG A 247 2.62 0.13 13.55
C ARG A 247 1.37 0.15 12.69
N THR A 248 1.09 1.31 12.12
CA THR A 248 0.09 1.45 11.06
C THR A 248 0.69 1.03 9.72
N LEU A 249 0.00 0.11 9.04
CA LEU A 249 0.23 -0.25 7.65
C LEU A 249 -0.98 0.23 6.82
N PRO A 250 -0.90 1.40 6.17
CA PRO A 250 -2.01 1.98 5.40
C PRO A 250 -2.46 1.11 4.22
N VAL A 251 -1.54 0.29 3.71
CA VAL A 251 -1.75 -0.61 2.59
C VAL A 251 -1.09 -1.96 2.90
N PRO A 252 -1.54 -3.06 2.26
CA PRO A 252 -0.88 -4.34 2.41
C PRO A 252 0.59 -4.30 1.95
N VAL A 253 1.49 -4.84 2.77
CA VAL A 253 2.93 -4.98 2.46
C VAL A 253 3.28 -6.45 2.23
N ARG A 254 4.45 -6.75 1.66
CA ARG A 254 4.85 -8.14 1.43
C ARG A 254 5.33 -8.82 2.71
N GLN A 255 6.01 -8.05 3.55
CA GLN A 255 6.58 -8.54 4.80
C GLN A 255 6.59 -7.40 5.82
N TYR A 256 6.23 -7.74 7.06
CA TYR A 256 6.33 -6.86 8.20
C TYR A 256 6.85 -7.66 9.39
N LEU A 257 7.95 -7.22 9.97
CA LEU A 257 8.49 -7.74 11.22
C LEU A 257 8.48 -6.61 12.25
N LEU A 258 7.84 -6.87 13.38
CA LEU A 258 8.00 -6.05 14.59
C LEU A 258 8.65 -6.91 15.66
N HIS A 259 9.79 -6.45 16.15
CA HIS A 259 10.59 -7.07 17.20
C HIS A 259 10.69 -6.10 18.37
N VAL A 260 10.45 -6.57 19.59
CA VAL A 260 10.55 -5.76 20.81
C VAL A 260 11.57 -6.42 21.73
N LEU A 261 12.59 -5.68 22.13
CA LEU A 261 13.61 -6.10 23.10
C LEU A 261 13.38 -5.39 24.42
N PHE A 262 13.19 -6.20 25.47
CA PHE A 262 13.03 -5.71 26.83
C PHE A 262 14.39 -5.62 27.52
N HIS A 263 14.56 -4.56 28.33
CA HIS A 263 15.75 -4.46 29.16
C HIS A 263 15.72 -5.57 30.24
N PRO A 264 16.83 -6.28 30.51
CA PRO A 264 16.86 -7.38 31.48
C PRO A 264 16.44 -7.01 32.92
N ARG A 265 16.54 -5.72 33.29
CA ARG A 265 16.10 -5.20 34.59
C ARG A 265 14.61 -4.82 34.66
N HIS A 266 13.89 -4.86 33.54
CA HIS A 266 12.48 -4.46 33.46
C HIS A 266 11.72 -5.38 32.51
N LEU A 267 11.54 -6.63 32.91
CA LEU A 267 10.84 -7.65 32.12
C LEU A 267 9.32 -7.59 32.37
N PRO A 268 8.51 -7.78 31.32
CA PRO A 268 7.06 -7.84 31.46
C PRO A 268 6.62 -9.18 32.07
N SER A 269 5.49 -9.16 32.79
CA SER A 269 4.84 -10.36 33.32
C SER A 269 3.93 -11.03 32.28
N ALA A 270 3.39 -10.23 31.35
CA ALA A 270 2.57 -10.71 30.24
C ALA A 270 2.85 -9.88 28.99
N VAL A 271 2.80 -10.55 27.83
CA VAL A 271 2.94 -9.92 26.52
C VAL A 271 1.93 -10.51 25.55
N HIS A 272 1.25 -9.66 24.78
CA HIS A 272 0.28 -10.07 23.79
C HIS A 272 0.50 -9.33 22.47
N SER A 273 0.49 -10.04 21.34
CA SER A 273 0.31 -9.42 20.04
C SER A 273 -1.17 -9.20 19.76
N TYR A 274 -1.49 -8.19 18.96
CA TYR A 274 -2.84 -7.97 18.45
C TYR A 274 -2.81 -7.27 17.09
N TYR A 275 -3.95 -7.28 16.43
CA TYR A 275 -4.20 -6.57 15.18
C TYR A 275 -5.49 -5.76 15.29
N ARG A 276 -5.54 -4.59 14.65
CA ARG A 276 -6.74 -3.76 14.55
C ARG A 276 -6.95 -3.35 13.10
N HIS A 277 -8.19 -3.36 12.65
CA HIS A 277 -8.51 -2.91 11.30
C HIS A 277 -8.27 -1.41 11.10
N ASN A 278 -8.51 -0.61 12.13
CA ASN A 278 -8.28 0.83 12.18
C ASN A 278 -8.21 1.31 13.64
N THR A 279 -7.97 2.61 13.86
CA THR A 279 -7.86 3.24 15.19
C THR A 279 -9.14 3.25 16.02
N GLU A 280 -10.29 2.91 15.45
CA GLU A 280 -11.57 2.80 16.16
C GLU A 280 -11.98 1.34 16.41
N ALA A 281 -11.35 0.39 15.72
CA ALA A 281 -11.62 -1.02 15.87
C ALA A 281 -11.03 -1.56 17.18
N GLU A 282 -11.74 -2.51 17.77
CA GLU A 282 -11.25 -3.29 18.90
C GLU A 282 -10.05 -4.17 18.48
N PRO A 283 -9.11 -4.48 19.39
CA PRO A 283 -8.06 -5.45 19.16
C PRO A 283 -8.61 -6.84 18.85
N GLU A 284 -8.18 -7.39 17.73
CA GLU A 284 -8.46 -8.75 17.28
C GLU A 284 -7.16 -9.56 17.20
N GLU A 285 -7.30 -10.87 16.94
CA GLU A 285 -6.16 -11.80 16.86
C GLU A 285 -5.18 -11.71 18.04
N ILE A 286 -5.71 -11.49 19.24
CA ILE A 286 -4.92 -11.39 20.46
C ILE A 286 -4.24 -12.74 20.74
N ARG A 287 -2.91 -12.75 20.80
CA ARG A 287 -2.13 -13.97 21.05
C ARG A 287 -1.06 -13.70 22.11
N PRO A 288 -0.90 -14.56 23.12
CA PRO A 288 0.19 -14.44 24.08
C PRO A 288 1.53 -14.70 23.40
N LEU A 289 2.54 -13.92 23.77
CA LEU A 289 3.93 -14.09 23.32
C LEU A 289 4.82 -14.41 24.53
N GLY A 290 5.68 -15.42 24.39
CA GLY A 290 6.70 -15.73 25.38
C GLY A 290 8.02 -15.03 25.06
N LEU A 291 8.70 -14.52 26.08
CA LEU A 291 10.06 -14.02 25.94
C LEU A 291 11.01 -15.15 25.54
N ASP A 292 11.95 -14.86 24.65
CA ASP A 292 13.09 -15.73 24.38
C ASP A 292 14.28 -15.43 25.32
N VAL A 293 15.39 -16.15 25.13
CA VAL A 293 16.63 -15.97 25.89
C VAL A 293 17.25 -14.59 25.73
N SER A 294 16.84 -13.83 24.71
CA SER A 294 17.29 -12.45 24.46
C SER A 294 16.36 -11.42 25.11
N HIS A 295 15.40 -11.87 25.92
CA HIS A 295 14.34 -11.05 26.50
C HIS A 295 13.55 -10.28 25.43
N SER A 296 13.19 -10.98 24.36
CA SER A 296 12.53 -10.34 23.22
C SER A 296 11.32 -11.13 22.71
N VAL A 297 10.45 -10.43 21.99
CA VAL A 297 9.25 -10.96 21.33
C VAL A 297 9.12 -10.38 19.95
N HIS A 298 8.46 -11.08 19.04
CA HIS A 298 8.21 -10.55 17.71
C HIS A 298 6.90 -11.02 17.11
N ILE A 299 6.45 -10.29 16.09
CA ILE A 299 5.39 -10.71 15.18
C ILE A 299 5.90 -10.70 13.75
N LEU A 300 5.54 -11.73 13.00
CA LEU A 300 5.77 -11.85 11.55
C LEU A 300 4.49 -12.38 10.89
N PRO A 301 3.51 -11.51 10.56
CA PRO A 301 2.26 -11.94 9.99
C PRO A 301 2.46 -12.64 8.64
N ALA A 302 1.87 -13.82 8.46
CA ALA A 302 1.96 -14.57 7.19
C ALA A 302 1.38 -13.80 5.99
N LYS A 303 0.39 -12.93 6.25
CA LYS A 303 -0.15 -11.97 5.30
C LYS A 303 -0.28 -10.63 6.00
N CYS A 304 0.40 -9.62 5.49
CA CYS A 304 0.35 -8.27 6.04
C CYS A 304 -0.77 -7.49 5.35
N HIS A 305 -1.94 -7.43 5.99
CA HIS A 305 -3.09 -6.66 5.55
C HIS A 305 -2.92 -5.19 5.92
N ALA A 306 -3.75 -4.31 5.36
CA ALA A 306 -3.83 -2.93 5.82
C ALA A 306 -4.50 -2.91 7.19
N GLY A 307 -3.94 -2.18 8.15
CA GLY A 307 -4.41 -2.12 9.53
C GLY A 307 -3.30 -1.69 10.48
N ILE A 308 -3.48 -1.98 11.76
CA ILE A 308 -2.55 -1.64 12.83
C ILE A 308 -2.12 -2.94 13.49
N TYR A 309 -0.80 -3.13 13.59
CA TYR A 309 -0.22 -4.29 14.24
C TYR A 309 0.46 -3.83 15.53
N GLY A 310 0.17 -4.50 16.64
CA GLY A 310 0.69 -4.09 17.94
C GLY A 310 1.19 -5.26 18.78
N ILE A 311 2.08 -4.92 19.70
CA ILE A 311 2.46 -5.75 20.83
C ILE A 311 2.23 -4.92 22.09
N ALA A 312 1.47 -5.46 23.04
CA ALA A 312 1.22 -4.88 24.36
C ALA A 312 1.87 -5.75 25.45
N TRP A 313 2.29 -5.11 26.53
CA TRP A 313 2.95 -5.74 27.66
C TRP A 313 2.60 -5.04 28.98
N TRP A 314 2.71 -5.78 30.08
CA TRP A 314 2.37 -5.31 31.42
C TRP A 314 3.49 -5.65 32.40
N ALA A 315 3.70 -4.77 33.38
CA ALA A 315 4.49 -5.08 34.56
C ALA A 315 3.64 -5.89 35.56
N GLU A 316 4.30 -6.69 36.38
CA GLU A 316 3.69 -7.19 37.62
C GLU A 316 3.35 -6.00 38.53
N HIS A 317 2.14 -5.99 39.08
CA HIS A 317 1.69 -4.97 40.05
C HIS A 317 2.28 -5.25 41.42
#